data_AF-A0A6A5Y7I8-F1
#
_entry.id   AF-A0A6A5Y7I8-F1
#
_cell.length_a   1.000
_cell.length_b   1.000
_cell.length_c   1.000
_cell.angle_alpha   90.00
_cell.angle_beta   90.00
_cell.angle_gamma   90.00
#
_symmetry.space_group_name_H-M   'P 1'
#
loop_
_entity.id
_entity.type
_entity.pdbx_description
1 polymer ?
#
loop_
_entity_poly.entity_id
_entity_poly.type
_entity_poly.pdbx_seq_one_letter_code
_entity_poly.pdbx_strand_id
1 'polypeptide(L)'
;MIRNTLFSLLAIASTSTAAAIKKCDNSTGSLRVENFLNPAQSLDVVSSLIIGSEAAVIIDLPLAVPQADALAQWVKNTTDKPLVAAFSTHSHPDHYLSGAAFLAKFPETKYYANSKSVELIKGEANSKIQQWKGILGEDSIVDNVTLPTPYDFTFFALPGDEATPIYLVSPVVGDTIDETAFWIPSISTVIVGDLVYSRTMHLWVSDSLTTALSEAWLSTLDFIESLGAKRIIPGHSLTLEDFDATTDLQHTRDYVTFFKDEVQAKGEDAFTPKEIFSLIDNKFPGLLSNESTTSATLLNITSEQFGKDGTRQAHFTDFTAFNNLTELNGWQLTNA
;
A
#
# COMPACT_ATOMS: atom_id res chain seq x y z
N MET A 1 -26.26 -65.56 70.30
CA MET A 1 -24.85 -65.34 69.89
C MET A 1 -24.83 -64.09 69.02
N ILE A 2 -24.77 -62.90 69.62
CA ILE A 2 -23.56 -62.07 69.81
C ILE A 2 -22.65 -62.02 68.56
N ARG A 3 -22.51 -60.82 67.98
CA ARG A 3 -21.24 -60.07 67.80
C ARG A 3 -21.52 -58.95 66.79
N ASN A 4 -21.52 -57.67 67.17
CA ASN A 4 -20.47 -56.81 67.75
C ASN A 4 -20.01 -55.82 66.68
N THR A 5 -20.30 -54.57 66.99
CA THR A 5 -19.70 -53.31 66.54
C THR A 5 -18.19 -53.36 66.37
N LEU A 6 -17.69 -52.65 65.35
CA LEU A 6 -16.41 -51.97 65.42
C LEU A 6 -16.44 -50.71 64.54
N PHE A 7 -16.32 -49.57 65.21
CA PHE A 7 -15.92 -48.28 64.65
C PHE A 7 -14.44 -48.36 64.26
N SER A 8 -14.06 -47.70 63.16
CA SER A 8 -12.68 -47.29 62.92
C SER A 8 -12.68 -45.92 62.25
N LEU A 9 -11.98 -45.00 62.91
CA LEU A 9 -11.73 -43.61 62.56
C LEU A 9 -10.67 -43.48 61.45
N LEU A 10 -10.61 -42.24 60.91
CA LEU A 10 -9.48 -41.57 60.23
C LEU A 10 -9.26 -41.87 58.74
N ALA A 11 -9.48 -40.85 57.89
CA ALA A 11 -8.45 -39.86 57.53
C ALA A 11 -9.05 -38.83 56.55
N ILE A 12 -9.02 -37.55 56.92
CA ILE A 12 -9.28 -36.44 56.01
C ILE A 12 -7.99 -36.24 55.22
N ALA A 13 -7.96 -36.74 53.98
CA ALA A 13 -6.94 -36.38 53.01
C ALA A 13 -7.46 -35.20 52.19
N SER A 14 -7.00 -33.99 52.53
CA SER A 14 -7.14 -32.81 51.70
C SER A 14 -6.27 -32.94 50.46
N THR A 15 -6.81 -33.52 49.39
CA THR A 15 -6.18 -33.43 48.08
C THR A 15 -6.50 -32.06 47.50
N SER A 16 -5.55 -31.14 47.59
CA SER A 16 -5.50 -29.96 46.75
C SER A 16 -5.47 -30.41 45.30
N THR A 17 -6.62 -30.39 44.63
CA THR A 17 -6.65 -30.44 43.17
C THR A 17 -6.03 -29.13 42.70
N ALA A 18 -4.73 -29.17 42.39
CA ALA A 18 -4.15 -28.19 41.49
C ALA A 18 -5.05 -28.16 40.27
N ALA A 19 -5.75 -27.04 40.07
CA ALA A 19 -6.48 -26.80 38.85
C ALA A 19 -5.47 -26.99 37.72
N ALA A 20 -5.70 -27.99 36.87
CA ALA A 20 -4.93 -28.17 35.67
C ALA A 20 -4.94 -26.82 34.96
N ILE A 21 -3.75 -26.20 34.87
CA ILE A 21 -3.53 -25.05 34.01
C ILE A 21 -3.96 -25.56 32.64
N LYS A 22 -5.12 -25.06 32.21
CA LYS A 22 -5.64 -25.27 30.87
C LYS A 22 -4.48 -24.87 29.96
N LYS A 23 -3.93 -25.83 29.21
CA LYS A 23 -3.03 -25.55 28.10
C LYS A 23 -3.66 -24.38 27.36
N CYS A 24 -2.97 -23.25 27.30
CA CYS A 24 -3.33 -22.19 26.38
C CYS A 24 -3.40 -22.87 25.02
N ASP A 25 -4.61 -22.94 24.50
CA ASP A 25 -4.81 -23.24 23.11
C ASP A 25 -4.16 -22.06 22.39
N ASN A 26 -2.96 -22.25 21.85
CA ASN A 26 -2.31 -21.31 20.95
C ASN A 26 -3.10 -21.35 19.63
N SER A 27 -4.35 -20.91 19.65
CA SER A 27 -4.96 -20.34 18.46
C SER A 27 -4.19 -19.05 18.23
N THR A 28 -3.07 -19.15 17.51
CA THR A 28 -2.38 -18.04 16.88
C THR A 28 -3.46 -17.16 16.26
N GLY A 29 -3.64 -15.93 16.76
CA GLY A 29 -4.58 -15.02 16.14
C GLY A 29 -4.16 -14.87 14.69
N SER A 30 -5.04 -15.23 13.75
CA SER A 30 -4.75 -14.99 12.34
C SER A 30 -4.54 -13.49 12.18
N LEU A 31 -3.43 -13.08 11.57
CA LEU A 31 -3.27 -11.72 11.07
C LEU A 31 -4.56 -11.33 10.32
N ARG A 32 -5.03 -10.10 10.50
CA ARG A 32 -6.12 -9.54 9.70
C ARG A 32 -5.69 -8.21 9.12
N VAL A 33 -6.28 -7.85 7.98
CA VAL A 33 -6.04 -6.56 7.33
C VAL A 33 -7.36 -5.84 7.14
N GLU A 34 -7.45 -4.67 7.75
CA GLU A 34 -8.54 -3.72 7.57
C GLU A 34 -8.06 -2.56 6.71
N ASN A 35 -8.95 -2.01 5.90
CA ASN A 35 -8.60 -0.94 4.97
C ASN A 35 -9.41 0.31 5.25
N PHE A 36 -8.79 1.45 4.98
CA PHE A 36 -9.42 2.76 5.06
C PHE A 36 -9.22 3.48 3.74
N LEU A 37 -10.33 3.96 3.18
CA LEU A 37 -10.30 4.78 1.98
C LEU A 37 -10.12 6.24 2.39
N ASN A 38 -9.12 6.93 1.84
CA ASN A 38 -8.85 8.35 2.10
C ASN A 38 -9.42 9.20 0.95
N PRO A 39 -10.68 9.67 1.04
CA PRO A 39 -11.35 10.26 -0.11
C PRO A 39 -10.85 11.66 -0.45
N ALA A 40 -11.26 12.10 -1.65
CA ALA A 40 -11.17 13.50 -2.10
C ALA A 40 -9.72 14.03 -2.16
N GLN A 41 -9.31 14.83 -1.17
CA GLN A 41 -8.02 15.53 -1.19
C GLN A 41 -6.82 14.60 -1.11
N SER A 42 -7.00 13.33 -0.74
CA SER A 42 -5.92 12.32 -0.73
C SER A 42 -6.10 11.26 -1.80
N LEU A 43 -6.72 11.65 -2.92
CA LEU A 43 -6.75 10.87 -4.16
C LEU A 43 -7.30 9.45 -4.01
N ASP A 44 -8.20 9.20 -3.05
CA ASP A 44 -8.77 7.88 -2.81
C ASP A 44 -7.71 6.79 -2.55
N VAL A 45 -6.59 7.18 -1.94
CA VAL A 45 -5.54 6.25 -1.50
C VAL A 45 -6.07 5.32 -0.41
N VAL A 46 -5.68 4.05 -0.46
CA VAL A 46 -6.10 2.99 0.45
C VAL A 46 -4.99 2.77 1.49
N SER A 47 -5.26 3.19 2.73
CA SER A 47 -4.40 2.82 3.86
C SER A 47 -4.79 1.45 4.40
N SER A 48 -3.81 0.62 4.74
CA SER A 48 -4.03 -0.77 5.19
C SER A 48 -3.48 -1.01 6.59
N LEU A 49 -4.33 -1.40 7.54
CA LEU A 49 -3.96 -1.71 8.92
C LEU A 49 -3.84 -3.23 9.11
N ILE A 50 -2.61 -3.70 9.24
CA ILE A 50 -2.29 -5.08 9.58
C ILE A 50 -2.34 -5.24 11.09
N ILE A 51 -3.18 -6.15 11.58
CA ILE A 51 -3.45 -6.33 13.02
C ILE A 51 -3.09 -7.75 13.40
N GLY A 52 -2.17 -7.86 14.35
CA GLY A 52 -1.72 -9.11 14.94
C GLY A 52 -2.24 -9.33 16.36
N SER A 53 -1.64 -10.31 17.02
CA SER A 53 -1.97 -10.78 18.36
C SER A 53 -1.60 -9.76 19.44
N GLU A 54 -0.48 -9.04 19.31
CA GLU A 54 -0.04 -8.05 20.31
C GLU A 54 0.17 -6.63 19.78
N ALA A 55 0.23 -6.44 18.46
CA ALA A 55 0.54 -5.15 17.85
C ALA A 55 -0.14 -4.98 16.48
N ALA A 56 -0.10 -3.76 15.95
CA ALA A 56 -0.56 -3.43 14.61
C ALA A 56 0.47 -2.58 13.84
N VAL A 57 0.42 -2.64 12.51
CA VAL A 57 1.20 -1.83 11.57
C VAL A 57 0.25 -1.19 10.56
N ILE A 58 0.43 0.10 10.26
CA ILE A 58 -0.31 0.80 9.20
C ILE A 58 0.57 0.96 7.95
N ILE A 59 0.00 0.72 6.78
CA ILE A 59 0.64 0.95 5.48
C ILE A 59 -0.07 2.13 4.80
N ASP A 60 0.74 3.06 4.31
CA ASP A 60 0.42 4.34 3.67
C ASP A 60 -0.32 5.37 4.52
N LEU A 61 0.19 6.60 4.46
CA LEU A 61 -0.32 7.76 5.20
C LEU A 61 -0.73 8.86 4.21
N PRO A 62 -1.95 9.42 4.33
CA PRO A 62 -2.56 10.19 3.25
C PRO A 62 -1.85 11.51 2.95
N LEU A 63 -2.18 12.08 1.79
CA LEU A 63 -1.68 13.37 1.30
C LEU A 63 -1.96 14.52 2.26
N ALA A 64 -3.19 14.59 2.79
CA ALA A 64 -3.74 15.79 3.42
C ALA A 64 -4.04 15.57 4.92
N VAL A 65 -3.91 16.66 5.69
CA VAL A 65 -4.04 16.67 7.15
C VAL A 65 -5.42 16.20 7.62
N PRO A 66 -6.57 16.63 7.01
CA PRO A 66 -7.87 16.15 7.44
C PRO A 66 -8.04 14.62 7.30
N GLN A 67 -7.51 14.03 6.23
CA GLN A 67 -7.51 12.59 6.00
C GLN A 67 -6.58 11.89 6.98
N ALA A 68 -5.41 12.46 7.29
CA ALA A 68 -4.49 11.92 8.30
C ALA A 68 -5.14 11.87 9.70
N ASP A 69 -5.89 12.91 10.08
CA ASP A 69 -6.66 12.94 11.34
C ASP A 69 -7.79 11.89 11.33
N ALA A 70 -8.53 11.77 10.22
CA ALA A 70 -9.59 10.78 10.07
C ALA A 70 -9.06 9.34 10.13
N LEU A 71 -7.96 9.05 9.44
CA LEU A 71 -7.28 7.77 9.48
C LEU A 71 -6.82 7.45 10.91
N ALA A 72 -6.22 8.41 11.61
CA ALA A 72 -5.81 8.21 13.00
C ALA A 72 -6.98 7.88 13.95
N GLN A 73 -8.12 8.53 13.76
CA GLN A 73 -9.34 8.20 14.50
C GLN A 73 -9.86 6.82 14.14
N TRP A 74 -9.87 6.46 12.85
CA TRP A 74 -10.29 5.14 12.39
C TRP A 74 -9.41 4.02 12.96
N VAL A 75 -8.08 4.18 12.96
CA VAL A 75 -7.15 3.20 13.55
C VAL A 75 -7.47 2.97 15.03
N LYS A 76 -7.67 4.05 15.80
CA LYS A 76 -8.02 3.98 17.24
C LYS A 76 -9.36 3.29 17.50
N ASN A 77 -10.31 3.40 16.58
CA ASN A 77 -11.61 2.74 16.69
C ASN A 77 -11.59 1.28 16.20
N THR A 78 -10.59 0.89 15.42
CA THR A 78 -10.51 -0.42 14.76
C THR A 78 -9.79 -1.46 15.60
N THR A 79 -8.86 -1.05 16.48
CA THR A 79 -8.07 -1.96 17.31
C THR A 79 -7.59 -1.31 18.59
N ASP A 80 -7.53 -2.09 19.67
CA ASP A 80 -6.87 -1.71 20.93
C ASP A 80 -5.37 -2.08 20.93
N LYS A 81 -4.86 -2.70 19.86
CA LYS A 81 -3.45 -3.10 19.75
C LYS A 81 -2.56 -1.86 19.54
N PRO A 82 -1.38 -1.78 20.18
CA PRO A 82 -0.43 -0.72 19.94
C PRO A 82 0.00 -0.68 18.47
N LEU A 83 -0.05 0.51 17.87
CA LEU A 83 0.49 0.77 16.54
C LEU A 83 2.00 0.91 16.65
N VAL A 84 2.74 -0.15 16.36
CA VAL A 84 4.20 -0.19 16.59
C VAL A 84 4.99 0.37 15.43
N ALA A 85 4.43 0.31 14.22
CA ALA A 85 5.06 0.88 13.03
C ALA A 85 4.03 1.39 12.01
N ALA A 86 4.50 2.30 11.17
CA ALA A 86 3.88 2.76 9.95
C ALA A 86 4.88 2.55 8.80
N PHE A 87 4.39 2.24 7.61
CA PHE A 87 5.18 2.19 6.38
C PHE A 87 4.56 3.07 5.31
N SER A 88 5.38 3.64 4.43
CA SER A 88 4.95 4.06 3.10
C SER A 88 5.46 3.09 2.05
N THR A 89 4.62 2.78 1.08
CA THR A 89 4.91 1.87 -0.04
C THR A 89 5.97 2.47 -0.96
N HIS A 90 5.83 3.75 -1.32
CA HIS A 90 6.76 4.49 -2.18
C HIS A 90 6.74 6.01 -1.90
N SER A 91 7.43 6.80 -2.73
CA SER A 91 7.64 8.23 -2.55
C SER A 91 6.57 9.16 -3.12
N HIS A 92 5.40 8.71 -3.57
CA HIS A 92 4.37 9.66 -4.00
C HIS A 92 3.73 10.33 -2.78
N PRO A 93 3.43 11.65 -2.87
CA PRO A 93 3.07 12.47 -1.72
C PRO A 93 1.78 12.02 -1.02
N ASP A 94 0.86 11.38 -1.72
CA ASP A 94 -0.36 10.82 -1.18
C ASP A 94 -0.17 9.56 -0.32
N HIS A 95 1.03 8.99 -0.29
CA HIS A 95 1.40 7.86 0.56
C HIS A 95 2.24 8.25 1.78
N TYR A 96 2.68 9.52 1.91
CA TYR A 96 3.49 9.95 3.05
C TYR A 96 3.31 11.39 3.55
N LEU A 97 2.83 12.33 2.72
CA LEU A 97 3.09 13.77 2.92
C LEU A 97 2.52 14.28 4.25
N SER A 98 1.29 13.91 4.59
CA SER A 98 0.69 14.27 5.88
C SER A 98 0.91 13.23 6.99
N GLY A 99 1.90 12.34 6.82
CA GLY A 99 2.31 11.38 7.83
C GLY A 99 2.71 12.02 9.17
N ALA A 100 3.25 13.25 9.15
CA ALA A 100 3.55 13.99 10.39
C ALA A 100 2.30 14.27 11.24
N ALA A 101 1.16 14.60 10.60
CA ALA A 101 -0.11 14.85 11.30
C ALA A 101 -0.68 13.56 11.90
N PHE A 102 -0.60 12.44 11.15
CA PHE A 102 -1.01 11.13 11.63
C PHE A 102 -0.15 10.66 12.82
N LEU A 103 1.18 10.68 12.67
CA LEU A 103 2.13 10.18 13.66
C LEU A 103 2.13 10.99 14.96
N ALA A 104 1.73 12.27 14.92
CA ALA A 104 1.51 13.07 16.12
C ALA A 104 0.44 12.46 17.06
N LYS A 105 -0.47 11.62 16.53
CA LYS A 105 -1.48 10.90 17.32
C LYS A 105 -1.00 9.55 17.86
N PHE A 106 0.17 9.08 17.42
CA PHE A 106 0.80 7.81 17.78
C PHE A 106 2.33 8.00 18.00
N PRO A 107 2.75 8.70 19.07
CA PRO A 107 4.13 9.15 19.25
C PRO A 107 5.17 8.03 19.42
N GLU A 108 4.74 6.79 19.69
CA GLU A 108 5.62 5.62 19.83
C GLU A 108 5.76 4.81 18.52
N THR A 109 4.95 5.13 17.49
CA THR A 109 4.97 4.46 16.20
C THR A 109 6.24 4.82 15.44
N LYS A 110 7.00 3.80 15.02
CA LYS A 110 8.15 3.99 14.14
C LYS A 110 7.68 4.12 12.69
N TYR A 111 8.33 4.94 11.89
CA TYR A 111 7.93 5.17 10.51
C TYR A 111 9.03 4.74 9.53
N TYR A 112 8.65 3.96 8.52
CA TYR A 112 9.56 3.26 7.62
C TYR A 112 9.18 3.40 6.15
N ALA A 113 10.16 3.24 5.27
CA ALA A 113 10.03 3.02 3.84
C ALA A 113 11.34 2.39 3.35
N ASN A 114 11.41 1.86 2.13
CA ASN A 114 12.69 1.39 1.60
C ASN A 114 13.67 2.56 1.40
N SER A 115 14.97 2.26 1.34
CA SER A 115 16.01 3.29 1.21
C SER A 115 15.83 4.21 0.00
N LYS A 116 15.31 3.69 -1.12
CA LYS A 116 15.12 4.47 -2.34
C LYS A 116 14.00 5.50 -2.14
N SER A 117 12.87 5.11 -1.58
CA SER A 117 11.78 6.02 -1.25
C SER A 117 12.22 7.08 -0.25
N VAL A 118 12.98 6.71 0.78
CA VAL A 118 13.50 7.69 1.77
C VAL A 118 14.38 8.74 1.09
N GLU A 119 15.24 8.33 0.15
CA GLU A 119 16.09 9.25 -0.62
C GLU A 119 15.24 10.22 -1.47
N LEU A 120 14.26 9.68 -2.20
CA LEU A 120 13.38 10.49 -3.06
C LEU A 120 12.54 11.47 -2.23
N ILE A 121 11.85 11.00 -1.20
CA ILE A 121 11.08 11.82 -0.26
C ILE A 121 11.94 12.96 0.30
N LYS A 122 13.17 12.66 0.72
CA LYS A 122 14.08 13.68 1.26
C LYS A 122 14.46 14.73 0.21
N GLY A 123 14.57 14.34 -1.06
CA GLY A 123 14.88 15.24 -2.18
C GLY A 123 13.71 16.16 -2.56
N GLU A 124 12.48 15.66 -2.50
CA GLU A 124 11.32 16.37 -3.05
C GLU A 124 10.32 16.92 -2.02
N ALA A 125 10.39 16.51 -0.75
CA ALA A 125 9.38 16.87 0.26
C ALA A 125 9.05 18.37 0.31
N ASN A 126 10.07 19.23 0.26
CA ASN A 126 9.85 20.68 0.30
C ASN A 126 9.09 21.19 -0.93
N SER A 127 9.42 20.71 -2.14
CA SER A 127 8.71 21.14 -3.35
C SER A 127 7.28 20.59 -3.36
N LYS A 128 7.07 19.34 -2.92
CA LYS A 128 5.75 18.74 -2.80
C LYS A 128 4.87 19.46 -1.77
N ILE A 129 5.42 19.86 -0.61
CA ILE A 129 4.69 20.70 0.36
C ILE A 129 4.21 21.99 -0.31
N GLN A 130 5.10 22.73 -0.97
CA GLN A 130 4.73 24.00 -1.59
C GLN A 130 3.70 23.82 -2.72
N GLN A 131 3.90 22.79 -3.55
CA GLN A 131 2.96 22.43 -4.62
C GLN A 131 1.57 22.16 -4.06
N TRP A 132 1.46 21.24 -3.09
CA TRP A 132 0.17 20.81 -2.57
C TRP A 132 -0.50 21.85 -1.67
N LYS A 133 0.26 22.72 -0.98
CA LYS A 133 -0.30 23.92 -0.32
C LYS A 133 -0.93 24.87 -1.34
N GLY A 134 -0.31 25.05 -2.50
CA GLY A 134 -0.87 25.85 -3.59
C GLY A 134 -2.16 25.26 -4.17
N ILE A 135 -2.30 23.93 -4.16
CA ILE A 135 -3.47 23.22 -4.72
C ILE A 135 -4.60 23.08 -3.69
N LEU A 136 -4.30 22.64 -2.47
CA LEU A 136 -5.28 22.25 -1.45
C LEU A 136 -5.45 23.31 -0.34
N GLY A 137 -4.63 24.35 -0.34
CA GLY A 137 -4.58 25.38 0.71
C GLY A 137 -3.55 25.06 1.79
N GLU A 138 -3.04 26.12 2.42
CA GLU A 138 -2.00 26.07 3.47
C GLU A 138 -2.34 25.11 4.61
N ASP A 139 -3.58 25.15 5.11
CA ASP A 139 -4.02 24.37 6.27
C ASP A 139 -4.24 22.88 5.97
N SER A 140 -4.28 22.50 4.69
CA SER A 140 -4.52 21.11 4.27
C SER A 140 -3.25 20.26 4.26
N ILE A 141 -2.06 20.87 4.29
CA ILE A 141 -0.77 20.19 4.15
C ILE A 141 0.15 20.58 5.30
N VAL A 142 0.94 19.62 5.78
CA VAL A 142 1.92 19.85 6.85
C VAL A 142 3.03 20.82 6.45
N ASP A 143 3.59 21.54 7.42
CA ASP A 143 4.75 22.43 7.18
C ASP A 143 6.06 21.66 6.98
N ASN A 144 6.16 20.47 7.58
CA ASN A 144 7.34 19.63 7.52
C ASN A 144 6.92 18.17 7.47
N VAL A 145 7.55 17.41 6.57
CA VAL A 145 7.36 15.97 6.50
C VAL A 145 8.10 15.29 7.65
N THR A 146 7.54 14.20 8.16
CA THR A 146 8.32 13.26 8.97
C THR A 146 9.00 12.30 8.00
N LEU A 147 10.33 12.30 7.96
CA LEU A 147 11.05 11.38 7.07
C LEU A 147 10.96 9.94 7.61
N PRO A 148 10.61 8.95 6.76
CA PRO A 148 10.70 7.56 7.15
C PRO A 148 12.16 7.14 7.40
N THR A 149 12.35 6.16 8.28
CA THR A 149 13.63 5.48 8.46
C THR A 149 13.76 4.39 7.39
N PRO A 150 14.93 4.23 6.75
CA PRO A 150 15.12 3.14 5.80
C PRO A 150 14.88 1.76 6.39
N TYR A 151 14.15 0.92 5.65
CA TYR A 151 13.87 -0.47 5.99
C TYR A 151 14.07 -1.36 4.75
N ASP A 152 15.27 -1.91 4.60
CA ASP A 152 15.64 -2.77 3.45
C ASP A 152 15.66 -4.26 3.82
N PHE A 153 14.98 -4.65 4.91
CA PHE A 153 14.79 -6.06 5.22
C PHE A 153 13.66 -6.64 4.37
N THR A 154 13.75 -7.93 4.08
CA THR A 154 12.79 -8.64 3.22
C THR A 154 11.56 -9.14 3.96
N PHE A 155 11.49 -8.97 5.28
CA PHE A 155 10.32 -9.32 6.09
C PHE A 155 10.37 -8.66 7.47
N PHE A 156 9.21 -8.58 8.12
CA PHE A 156 9.09 -8.42 9.58
C PHE A 156 8.05 -9.37 10.14
N ALA A 157 8.01 -9.50 11.46
CA ALA A 157 6.91 -10.13 12.17
C ALA A 157 6.37 -9.19 13.23
N LEU A 158 5.06 -9.25 13.48
CA LEU A 158 4.44 -8.58 14.61
C LEU A 158 4.73 -9.38 15.90
N PRO A 159 4.96 -8.70 17.04
CA PRO A 159 5.05 -9.36 18.34
C PRO A 159 3.87 -10.31 18.59
N GLY A 160 4.20 -11.55 18.97
CA GLY A 160 3.23 -12.62 19.20
C GLY A 160 2.80 -13.39 17.93
N ASP A 161 3.22 -12.96 16.74
CA ASP A 161 2.91 -13.57 15.44
C ASP A 161 4.18 -13.96 14.66
N GLU A 162 5.26 -14.31 15.35
CA GLU A 162 6.57 -14.62 14.76
C GLU A 162 6.54 -15.81 13.79
N ALA A 163 5.54 -16.69 13.91
CA ALA A 163 5.33 -17.82 13.02
C ALA A 163 4.69 -17.45 11.67
N THR A 164 4.18 -16.23 11.52
CA THR A 164 3.50 -15.74 10.31
C THR A 164 4.07 -14.39 9.87
N PRO A 165 5.31 -14.34 9.36
CA PRO A 165 5.93 -13.10 8.94
C PRO A 165 5.22 -12.46 7.74
N ILE A 166 5.39 -11.15 7.63
CA ILE A 166 4.98 -10.33 6.48
C ILE A 166 6.24 -10.06 5.67
N TYR A 167 6.23 -10.43 4.39
CA TYR A 167 7.36 -10.29 3.49
C TYR A 167 7.26 -9.00 2.68
N LEU A 168 8.39 -8.32 2.51
CA LEU A 168 8.50 -7.11 1.71
C LEU A 168 9.12 -7.47 0.36
N VAL A 169 8.46 -7.03 -0.70
CA VAL A 169 8.94 -7.13 -2.08
C VAL A 169 9.36 -5.71 -2.47
N SER A 170 10.66 -5.44 -2.44
CA SER A 170 11.19 -4.08 -2.61
C SER A 170 12.69 -4.07 -2.94
N PRO A 171 13.18 -3.03 -3.66
CA PRO A 171 12.36 -2.13 -4.47
C PRO A 171 11.92 -2.83 -5.75
N VAL A 172 10.71 -2.54 -6.22
CA VAL A 172 10.20 -2.97 -7.54
C VAL A 172 9.67 -1.77 -8.32
N VAL A 173 9.39 -1.96 -9.60
CA VAL A 173 8.83 -0.91 -10.47
C VAL A 173 7.31 -1.07 -10.55
N GLY A 174 6.59 -0.02 -10.21
CA GLY A 174 5.16 0.17 -10.41
C GLY A 174 4.91 1.36 -11.31
N ASP A 175 4.03 2.25 -10.86
CA ASP A 175 3.90 3.56 -11.46
C ASP A 175 5.15 4.44 -11.22
N THR A 176 5.93 4.17 -10.15
CA THR A 176 7.28 4.70 -9.87
C THR A 176 8.32 3.56 -9.70
N ILE A 177 9.56 3.88 -9.33
CA ILE A 177 10.73 2.97 -9.29
C ILE A 177 11.12 2.47 -7.90
N ASP A 178 10.41 2.90 -6.86
CA ASP A 178 10.78 2.72 -5.47
C ASP A 178 9.69 2.01 -4.66
N GLU A 179 8.94 1.12 -5.30
CA GLU A 179 7.76 0.50 -4.74
C GLU A 179 8.06 -0.64 -3.76
N THR A 180 7.19 -0.77 -2.76
CA THR A 180 7.21 -1.84 -1.76
C THR A 180 5.85 -2.51 -1.64
N ALA A 181 5.78 -3.81 -1.95
CA ALA A 181 4.60 -4.61 -1.63
C ALA A 181 4.80 -5.44 -0.34
N PHE A 182 3.72 -5.65 0.40
CA PHE A 182 3.67 -6.39 1.65
C PHE A 182 2.86 -7.69 1.47
N TRP A 183 3.56 -8.80 1.31
CA TRP A 183 2.97 -10.13 1.15
C TRP A 183 2.73 -10.80 2.50
N ILE A 184 1.50 -11.25 2.73
CA ILE A 184 1.05 -11.90 3.98
C ILE A 184 0.56 -13.32 3.65
N PRO A 185 1.46 -14.32 3.57
CA PRO A 185 1.11 -15.66 3.10
C PRO A 185 0.05 -16.35 3.97
N SER A 186 0.09 -16.12 5.29
CA SER A 186 -0.81 -16.75 6.26
C SER A 186 -2.29 -16.51 5.99
N ILE A 187 -2.61 -15.41 5.29
CA ILE A 187 -3.97 -15.05 4.88
C ILE A 187 -4.11 -14.84 3.36
N SER A 188 -3.10 -15.26 2.59
CA SER A 188 -3.05 -15.12 1.12
C SER A 188 -3.42 -13.71 0.63
N THR A 189 -2.92 -12.68 1.30
CA THR A 189 -3.21 -11.26 1.00
C THR A 189 -1.92 -10.51 0.71
N VAL A 190 -1.91 -9.65 -0.31
CA VAL A 190 -0.82 -8.71 -0.58
C VAL A 190 -1.35 -7.28 -0.59
N ILE A 191 -0.65 -6.36 0.07
CA ILE A 191 -0.87 -4.90 -0.04
C ILE A 191 0.19 -4.38 -0.99
N VAL A 192 -0.20 -3.74 -2.09
CA VAL A 192 0.71 -3.55 -3.22
C VAL A 192 1.04 -2.10 -3.56
N GLY A 193 0.46 -1.12 -2.86
CA GLY A 193 0.62 0.28 -3.27
C GLY A 193 0.22 0.45 -4.74
N ASP A 194 0.97 1.27 -5.46
CA ASP A 194 0.62 1.66 -6.83
C ASP A 194 1.22 0.72 -7.89
N LEU A 195 1.68 -0.46 -7.46
CA LEU A 195 1.88 -1.58 -8.35
C LEU A 195 0.58 -2.06 -8.98
N VAL A 196 -0.56 -1.97 -8.28
CA VAL A 196 -1.89 -2.35 -8.79
C VAL A 196 -2.92 -1.33 -8.34
N TYR A 197 -3.72 -0.86 -9.28
CA TYR A 197 -4.87 -0.01 -9.03
C TYR A 197 -6.16 -0.82 -9.05
N SER A 198 -7.16 -0.37 -8.29
CA SER A 198 -8.51 -0.94 -8.38
C SER A 198 -9.09 -0.76 -9.78
N ARG A 199 -9.84 -1.77 -10.24
CA ARG A 199 -10.57 -1.72 -11.53
C ARG A 199 -11.57 -0.57 -11.65
N THR A 200 -11.83 0.16 -10.58
CA THR A 200 -12.78 1.28 -10.54
C THR A 200 -12.21 2.59 -11.04
N MET A 201 -10.93 2.69 -11.38
CA MET A 201 -10.31 3.96 -11.76
C MET A 201 -9.21 3.85 -12.83
N HIS A 202 -8.90 5.00 -13.43
CA HIS A 202 -7.69 5.20 -14.23
C HIS A 202 -6.44 5.21 -13.34
N LEU A 203 -5.28 4.92 -13.94
CA LEU A 203 -4.00 4.79 -13.24
C LEU A 203 -3.15 6.06 -13.38
N TRP A 204 -2.26 6.30 -12.42
CA TRP A 204 -1.10 7.15 -12.65
C TRP A 204 -0.11 6.41 -13.57
N VAL A 205 0.19 7.00 -14.72
CA VAL A 205 1.25 6.49 -15.63
C VAL A 205 2.24 7.60 -16.00
N SER A 206 2.15 8.75 -15.33
CA SER A 206 2.90 9.97 -15.70
C SER A 206 4.41 9.82 -15.52
N ASP A 207 4.83 8.94 -14.61
CA ASP A 207 6.23 8.64 -14.32
C ASP A 207 6.81 7.58 -15.28
N SER A 208 5.94 6.87 -16.03
CA SER A 208 6.33 5.89 -17.07
C SER A 208 6.82 6.59 -18.36
N LEU A 209 7.94 7.31 -18.26
CA LEU A 209 8.49 8.11 -19.38
C LEU A 209 9.26 7.29 -20.41
N THR A 210 9.54 6.01 -20.14
CA THR A 210 10.22 5.11 -21.08
C THR A 210 9.45 3.80 -21.22
N THR A 211 9.59 3.15 -22.38
CA THR A 211 9.03 1.81 -22.58
C THR A 211 9.59 0.78 -21.60
N ALA A 212 10.86 0.95 -21.18
CA ALA A 212 11.49 0.07 -20.20
C ALA A 212 10.81 0.15 -18.82
N LEU A 213 10.34 1.32 -18.39
CA LEU A 213 9.56 1.48 -17.15
C LEU A 213 8.22 0.74 -17.26
N SER A 214 7.48 0.95 -18.34
CA SER A 214 6.21 0.25 -18.59
C SER A 214 6.40 -1.29 -18.62
N GLU A 215 7.48 -1.78 -19.24
CA GLU A 215 7.80 -3.21 -19.30
C GLU A 215 8.27 -3.78 -17.95
N ALA A 216 9.02 -3.00 -17.17
CA ALA A 216 9.41 -3.38 -15.82
C ALA A 216 8.17 -3.46 -14.92
N TRP A 217 7.21 -2.53 -15.03
CA TRP A 217 5.95 -2.61 -14.30
C TRP A 217 5.16 -3.87 -14.67
N LEU A 218 5.02 -4.19 -15.97
CA LEU A 218 4.39 -5.45 -16.41
C LEU A 218 5.10 -6.69 -15.85
N SER A 219 6.44 -6.64 -15.76
CA SER A 219 7.24 -7.71 -15.14
C SER A 219 6.96 -7.83 -13.63
N THR A 220 6.78 -6.71 -12.93
CA THR A 220 6.37 -6.69 -11.52
C THR A 220 4.97 -7.29 -11.36
N LEU A 221 4.03 -7.02 -12.26
CA LEU A 221 2.69 -7.62 -12.24
C LEU A 221 2.75 -9.16 -12.36
N ASP A 222 3.62 -9.69 -13.24
CA ASP A 222 3.86 -11.15 -13.34
C ASP A 222 4.35 -11.73 -12.00
N PHE A 223 5.23 -11.00 -11.31
CA PHE A 223 5.72 -11.43 -10.00
C PHE A 223 4.61 -11.40 -8.94
N ILE A 224 3.81 -10.34 -8.86
CA ILE A 224 2.68 -10.24 -7.93
C ILE A 224 1.66 -11.36 -8.18
N GLU A 225 1.35 -11.65 -9.45
CA GLU A 225 0.49 -12.77 -9.83
C GLU A 225 1.06 -14.12 -9.34
N SER A 226 2.39 -14.30 -9.45
CA SER A 226 3.07 -15.54 -9.02
C SER A 226 3.03 -15.80 -7.51
N LEU A 227 2.75 -14.78 -6.69
CA LEU A 227 2.55 -14.95 -5.24
C LEU A 227 1.31 -15.80 -4.92
N GLY A 228 0.36 -15.92 -5.86
CA GLY A 228 -0.87 -16.68 -5.67
C GLY A 228 -1.78 -16.07 -4.60
N ALA A 229 -1.75 -14.74 -4.46
CA ALA A 229 -2.63 -14.01 -3.55
C ALA A 229 -4.10 -14.23 -3.92
N LYS A 230 -4.95 -14.42 -2.91
CA LYS A 230 -6.41 -14.43 -3.11
C LYS A 230 -7.02 -13.04 -3.02
N ARG A 231 -6.36 -12.14 -2.29
CA ARG A 231 -6.75 -10.75 -2.11
C ARG A 231 -5.55 -9.85 -2.42
N ILE A 232 -5.74 -8.88 -3.29
CA ILE A 232 -4.80 -7.79 -3.56
C ILE A 232 -5.45 -6.52 -3.05
N ILE A 233 -4.75 -5.77 -2.20
CA ILE A 233 -5.20 -4.47 -1.72
C ILE A 233 -4.46 -3.41 -2.55
N PRO A 234 -5.14 -2.75 -3.50
CA PRO A 234 -4.53 -1.75 -4.38
C PRO A 234 -4.18 -0.47 -3.63
N GLY A 235 -3.27 0.34 -4.19
CA GLY A 235 -2.92 1.64 -3.63
C GLY A 235 -4.04 2.67 -3.72
N HIS A 236 -4.83 2.63 -4.81
CA HIS A 236 -6.01 3.48 -4.97
C HIS A 236 -7.28 2.70 -5.33
N SER A 237 -8.42 3.12 -4.77
CA SER A 237 -9.73 2.54 -5.08
C SER A 237 -10.89 3.50 -4.80
N LEU A 238 -11.98 3.41 -5.55
CA LEU A 238 -13.20 4.18 -5.26
C LEU A 238 -14.16 3.47 -4.31
N THR A 239 -13.85 2.22 -3.95
CA THR A 239 -14.61 1.39 -3.02
C THR A 239 -13.67 0.50 -2.22
N LEU A 240 -14.08 0.10 -1.03
CA LEU A 240 -13.38 -0.92 -0.24
C LEU A 240 -13.93 -2.34 -0.48
N GLU A 241 -14.95 -2.46 -1.32
CA GLU A 241 -15.58 -3.73 -1.67
C GLU A 241 -14.81 -4.43 -2.80
N ASP A 242 -14.85 -5.77 -2.82
CA ASP A 242 -14.46 -6.60 -3.96
C ASP A 242 -13.01 -6.47 -4.47
N PHE A 243 -12.06 -6.19 -3.57
CA PHE A 243 -10.62 -6.35 -3.81
C PHE A 243 -10.29 -7.79 -4.22
N ASP A 244 -10.24 -8.03 -5.54
CA ASP A 244 -10.08 -9.34 -6.16
C ASP A 244 -8.78 -9.38 -6.94
N ALA A 245 -7.93 -10.32 -6.53
CA ALA A 245 -6.57 -10.41 -7.05
C ALA A 245 -6.52 -10.58 -8.56
N THR A 246 -7.47 -11.30 -9.16
CA THR A 246 -7.46 -11.55 -10.60
C THR A 246 -7.87 -10.30 -11.37
N THR A 247 -8.97 -9.68 -10.97
CA THR A 247 -9.59 -8.62 -11.75
C THR A 247 -8.83 -7.30 -11.64
N ASP A 248 -8.35 -6.92 -10.45
CA ASP A 248 -7.60 -5.65 -10.27
C ASP A 248 -6.20 -5.72 -10.91
N LEU A 249 -5.55 -6.88 -10.82
CA LEU A 249 -4.28 -7.12 -11.51
C LEU A 249 -4.45 -7.11 -13.02
N GLN A 250 -5.49 -7.77 -13.56
CA GLN A 250 -5.74 -7.77 -15.00
C GLN A 250 -6.09 -6.38 -15.51
N HIS A 251 -6.88 -5.60 -14.75
CA HIS A 251 -7.18 -4.21 -15.09
C HIS A 251 -5.90 -3.38 -15.24
N THR A 252 -5.03 -3.45 -14.23
CA THR A 252 -3.75 -2.73 -14.25
C THR A 252 -2.87 -3.18 -15.43
N ARG A 253 -2.77 -4.49 -15.65
CA ARG A 253 -2.00 -5.08 -16.76
C ARG A 253 -2.51 -4.61 -18.13
N ASP A 254 -3.82 -4.64 -18.34
CA ASP A 254 -4.45 -4.19 -19.58
C ASP A 254 -4.22 -2.70 -19.81
N TYR A 255 -4.30 -1.89 -18.74
CA TYR A 255 -4.07 -0.46 -18.79
C TYR A 255 -2.63 -0.11 -19.16
N VAL A 256 -1.65 -0.68 -18.46
CA VAL A 256 -0.23 -0.43 -18.72
C VAL A 256 0.16 -0.91 -20.12
N THR A 257 -0.34 -2.07 -20.55
CA THR A 257 -0.12 -2.59 -21.91
C THR A 257 -0.70 -1.64 -22.96
N PHE A 258 -1.95 -1.23 -22.79
CA PHE A 258 -2.61 -0.32 -23.72
C PHE A 258 -1.90 1.04 -23.79
N PHE A 259 -1.56 1.62 -22.64
CA PHE A 259 -0.82 2.87 -22.58
C PHE A 259 0.53 2.76 -23.30
N LYS A 260 1.29 1.71 -23.02
CA LYS A 260 2.59 1.44 -23.67
C LYS A 260 2.46 1.36 -25.19
N ASP A 261 1.54 0.55 -25.68
CA ASP A 261 1.46 0.19 -27.11
C ASP A 261 0.73 1.24 -27.96
N GLU A 262 -0.28 1.90 -27.38
CA GLU A 262 -1.17 2.81 -28.12
C GLU A 262 -0.93 4.29 -27.86
N VAL A 263 -0.27 4.66 -26.75
CA VAL A 263 0.09 6.06 -26.45
C VAL A 263 1.59 6.24 -26.52
N GLN A 264 2.34 5.61 -25.61
CA GLN A 264 3.77 5.82 -25.42
C GLN A 264 4.57 5.47 -26.69
N ALA A 265 4.31 4.32 -27.31
CA ALA A 265 5.02 3.84 -28.50
C ALA A 265 4.80 4.70 -29.76
N LYS A 266 3.77 5.57 -29.79
CA LYS A 266 3.55 6.48 -30.93
C LYS A 266 4.42 7.74 -30.85
N GLY A 267 4.95 8.04 -29.68
CA GLY A 267 5.79 9.22 -29.42
C GLY A 267 4.99 10.46 -29.04
N GLU A 268 5.69 11.44 -28.46
CA GLU A 268 5.11 12.58 -27.74
C GLU A 268 4.27 13.54 -28.60
N ASP A 269 4.46 13.55 -29.93
CA ASP A 269 3.75 14.43 -30.85
C ASP A 269 2.59 13.73 -31.59
N ALA A 270 2.34 12.45 -31.30
CA ALA A 270 1.37 11.64 -32.04
C ALA A 270 -0.09 12.04 -31.77
N PHE A 271 -0.38 12.51 -30.57
CA PHE A 271 -1.73 12.85 -30.11
C PHE A 271 -1.73 14.12 -29.29
N THR A 272 -2.81 14.89 -29.37
CA THR A 272 -3.11 15.96 -28.41
C THR A 272 -3.60 15.39 -27.08
N PRO A 273 -3.55 16.15 -25.96
CA PRO A 273 -4.12 15.70 -24.68
C PRO A 273 -5.56 15.21 -24.80
N LYS A 274 -6.41 15.93 -25.55
CA LYS A 274 -7.81 15.53 -25.76
C LYS A 274 -7.96 14.19 -26.48
N GLU A 275 -7.08 13.89 -27.42
CA GLU A 275 -7.09 12.61 -28.14
C GLU A 275 -6.64 11.46 -27.23
N ILE A 276 -5.59 11.65 -26.42
CA ILE A 276 -5.15 10.65 -25.42
C ILE A 276 -6.27 10.40 -24.41
N PHE A 277 -6.88 11.46 -23.87
CA PHE A 277 -8.00 11.36 -22.94
C PHE A 277 -9.11 10.50 -23.53
N SER A 278 -9.56 10.83 -24.74
CA SER A 278 -10.64 10.11 -25.41
C SER A 278 -10.24 8.67 -25.75
N LEU A 279 -9.00 8.43 -26.15
CA LEU A 279 -8.49 7.11 -26.51
C LEU A 279 -8.52 6.16 -25.30
N ILE A 280 -8.01 6.62 -24.15
CA ILE A 280 -7.96 5.83 -22.93
C ILE A 280 -9.36 5.65 -22.32
N ASP A 281 -10.19 6.71 -22.23
CA ASP A 281 -11.55 6.61 -21.68
C ASP A 281 -12.43 5.66 -22.52
N ASN A 282 -12.30 5.69 -23.85
CA ASN A 282 -13.02 4.74 -24.71
C ASN A 282 -12.57 3.28 -24.51
N LYS A 283 -11.29 3.06 -24.20
CA LYS A 283 -10.76 1.72 -23.93
C LYS A 283 -11.17 1.21 -22.55
N PHE A 284 -11.25 2.09 -21.56
CA PHE A 284 -11.59 1.80 -20.18
C PHE A 284 -12.83 2.59 -19.73
N PRO A 285 -14.02 2.29 -20.30
CA PRO A 285 -15.20 3.09 -20.08
C PRO A 285 -15.78 2.92 -18.66
N GLY A 286 -16.46 3.95 -18.18
CA GLY A 286 -17.20 3.92 -16.91
C GLY A 286 -16.38 4.32 -15.69
N LEU A 287 -15.09 4.58 -15.84
CA LEU A 287 -14.18 4.95 -14.74
C LEU A 287 -14.26 6.42 -14.34
N LEU A 288 -15.00 7.25 -15.10
CA LEU A 288 -15.23 8.67 -14.80
C LEU A 288 -16.55 8.94 -14.08
N SER A 289 -17.44 7.95 -14.00
CA SER A 289 -18.82 8.11 -13.50
C SER A 289 -18.94 7.80 -12.01
N ASN A 290 -18.18 8.50 -11.17
CA ASN A 290 -18.18 8.31 -9.73
C ASN A 290 -18.23 9.64 -8.97
N GLU A 291 -18.50 9.58 -7.66
CA GLU A 291 -18.58 10.80 -6.82
C GLU A 291 -17.21 11.45 -6.59
N SER A 292 -16.13 10.68 -6.73
CA SER A 292 -14.77 11.21 -6.66
C SER A 292 -14.32 11.80 -8.01
N THR A 293 -13.37 12.71 -7.95
CA THR A 293 -12.72 13.27 -9.14
C THR A 293 -11.37 12.63 -9.44
N THR A 294 -10.83 11.77 -8.55
CA THR A 294 -9.48 11.21 -8.68
C THR A 294 -9.25 10.55 -10.03
N SER A 295 -10.12 9.62 -10.43
CA SER A 295 -9.96 8.89 -11.70
C SER A 295 -9.89 9.84 -12.90
N ALA A 296 -10.73 10.89 -12.92
CA ALA A 296 -10.71 11.90 -13.97
C ALA A 296 -9.44 12.76 -13.92
N THR A 297 -8.96 13.11 -12.71
CA THR A 297 -7.71 13.82 -12.51
C THR A 297 -6.51 13.02 -13.04
N LEU A 298 -6.40 11.72 -12.71
CA LEU A 298 -5.31 10.85 -13.16
C LEU A 298 -5.29 10.73 -14.69
N LEU A 299 -6.46 10.54 -15.31
CA LEU A 299 -6.57 10.51 -16.76
C LEU A 299 -6.17 11.85 -17.40
N ASN A 300 -6.61 12.97 -16.81
CA ASN A 300 -6.26 14.30 -17.32
C ASN A 300 -4.76 14.57 -17.22
N ILE A 301 -4.11 14.22 -16.09
CA ILE A 301 -2.66 14.37 -15.92
C ILE A 301 -1.93 13.53 -16.96
N THR A 302 -2.32 12.25 -17.14
CA THR A 302 -1.74 11.38 -18.18
C THR A 302 -1.86 12.00 -19.57
N SER A 303 -3.03 12.54 -19.87
CA SER A 303 -3.32 13.15 -21.17
C SER A 303 -2.45 14.38 -21.43
N GLU A 304 -2.27 15.23 -20.43
CA GLU A 304 -1.39 16.40 -20.50
C GLU A 304 0.10 16.02 -20.55
N GLN A 305 0.49 14.96 -19.83
CA GLN A 305 1.88 14.52 -19.73
C GLN A 305 2.43 14.00 -21.06
N PHE A 306 1.62 13.23 -21.79
CA PHE A 306 2.04 12.57 -23.04
C PHE A 306 1.47 13.21 -24.30
N GLY A 307 0.59 14.20 -24.14
CA GLY A 307 -0.01 14.92 -25.25
C GLY A 307 0.90 16.00 -25.82
N LYS A 308 0.85 16.15 -27.13
CA LYS A 308 1.48 17.24 -27.85
C LYS A 308 1.04 18.59 -27.28
N ASP A 309 2.02 19.45 -27.00
CA ASP A 309 1.83 20.78 -26.40
C ASP A 309 1.11 20.75 -25.03
N GLY A 310 1.02 19.58 -24.39
CA GLY A 310 0.42 19.40 -23.07
C GLY A 310 1.30 19.89 -21.91
N THR A 311 0.68 20.04 -20.75
CA THR A 311 1.34 20.49 -19.52
C THR A 311 2.03 19.33 -18.82
N ARG A 312 3.35 19.22 -19.01
CA ARG A 312 4.15 18.15 -18.41
C ARG A 312 4.43 18.40 -16.93
N GLN A 313 4.30 17.35 -16.13
CA GLN A 313 4.72 17.31 -14.74
C GLN A 313 6.23 17.50 -14.63
N ALA A 314 6.63 18.29 -13.64
CA ALA A 314 8.02 18.37 -13.25
C ALA A 314 8.34 17.17 -12.35
N HIS A 315 9.31 16.36 -12.76
CA HIS A 315 9.80 15.24 -11.96
C HIS A 315 11.10 15.64 -11.27
N PHE A 316 11.23 15.33 -9.98
CA PHE A 316 12.51 15.45 -9.27
C PHE A 316 13.49 14.37 -9.76
N THR A 317 12.97 13.16 -9.95
CA THR A 317 13.67 12.03 -10.57
C THR A 317 13.66 12.17 -12.10
N ASP A 318 14.82 12.01 -12.74
CA ASP A 318 14.88 11.89 -14.20
C ASP A 318 14.44 10.49 -14.63
N PHE A 319 13.13 10.29 -14.78
CA PHE A 319 12.57 9.02 -15.23
C PHE A 319 13.00 8.64 -16.66
N THR A 320 13.47 9.59 -17.48
CA THR A 320 13.96 9.31 -18.83
C THR A 320 15.29 8.54 -18.84
N ALA A 321 16.04 8.60 -17.72
CA ALA A 321 17.28 7.85 -17.53
C ALA A 321 17.05 6.34 -17.34
N PHE A 322 15.83 5.91 -16.98
CA PHE A 322 15.50 4.51 -16.73
C PHE A 322 15.06 3.83 -18.02
N ASN A 323 16.01 3.50 -18.89
CA ASN A 323 15.76 2.88 -20.20
C ASN A 323 16.35 1.47 -20.35
N ASN A 324 16.91 0.91 -19.27
CA ASN A 324 17.50 -0.43 -19.25
C ASN A 324 16.61 -1.39 -18.45
N LEU A 325 15.83 -2.22 -19.17
CA LEU A 325 14.95 -3.22 -18.54
C LEU A 325 15.71 -4.24 -17.68
N THR A 326 16.95 -4.58 -18.03
CA THR A 326 17.74 -5.56 -17.24
C THR A 326 18.09 -5.01 -15.86
N GLU A 327 18.39 -3.72 -15.76
CA GLU A 327 18.66 -3.06 -14.48
C GLU A 327 17.37 -2.92 -13.66
N LEU A 328 16.28 -2.50 -14.30
CA LEU A 328 14.96 -2.37 -13.66
C LEU A 328 14.42 -3.72 -13.14
N ASN A 329 14.68 -4.80 -13.87
CA ASN A 329 14.32 -6.16 -13.48
C ASN A 329 15.46 -6.88 -12.73
N GLY A 330 16.44 -6.16 -12.16
CA GLY A 330 17.56 -6.77 -11.44
C GLY A 330 17.16 -7.64 -10.23
N TRP A 331 15.92 -7.54 -9.78
CA TRP A 331 15.31 -8.41 -8.77
C TRP A 331 14.89 -9.79 -9.30
N GLN A 332 14.73 -9.95 -10.62
CA GLN A 332 14.46 -11.24 -11.25
C GLN A 332 15.74 -12.08 -11.21
N LEU A 333 15.70 -13.18 -10.46
CA LEU A 333 16.74 -14.20 -10.55
C LEU A 333 16.67 -14.83 -11.95
N THR A 334 17.57 -14.43 -12.84
CA THR A 334 17.74 -15.14 -14.11
C THR A 334 18.16 -16.58 -13.81
N ASN A 335 17.45 -17.56 -14.38
CA ASN A 335 17.88 -18.95 -14.32
C ASN A 335 19.22 -19.06 -15.05
N ALA A 336 20.32 -19.08 -14.30
CA ALA A 336 21.66 -19.39 -14.80
C ALA A 336 21.87 -20.90 -14.94
#